data_AF-A0A533UP90-F1
#
_entry.id   AF-A0A533UP90-F1
#
_cell.length_a   1.000
_cell.length_b   1.000
_cell.length_c   1.000
_cell.angle_alpha   90.00
_cell.angle_beta   90.00
_cell.angle_gamma   90.00
#
_symmetry.space_group_name_H-M   'P 1'
#
loop_
_entity.id
_entity.type
_entity.pdbx_description
1 polymer ?
#
loop_
_entity_poly.entity_id
_entity_poly.type
_entity_poly.pdbx_seq_one_letter_code
_entity_poly.pdbx_strand_id
1 'polypeptide(L)'
;MAIISLAAITIIYLTSLEVGLRNYLISIAPNYHVQLIYSWTWMWDFIVMAIFFVASMTILFGKRWIRISPAGPIYTVGTAIILSLDAFFPYDTLGPLQYVVPYLVKFNAYLITALHLGIATAHSNIMFLSGSHGPFALQVFWPSAGVHSIIIYSLVMMAFLLKMNIPPKRKAMYFVLGVIGTIGVNVIRIFSLSLFVLKVSTNVSDFESFHSVAGEVMFLPWLFIFLLVVTYIETRRLKKLEITKQENDKNK
;
A
#
# COMPACT_ATOMS: atom_id res chain seq x y z
N MET A 1 -12.31 30.38 -13.35
CA MET A 1 -12.63 29.87 -14.70
C MET A 1 -11.89 28.58 -15.02
N ALA A 2 -10.54 28.55 -15.08
CA ALA A 2 -9.78 27.36 -15.47
C ALA A 2 -10.09 26.07 -14.66
N ILE A 3 -10.25 26.18 -13.33
CA ILE A 3 -10.55 25.01 -12.47
C ILE A 3 -11.97 24.49 -12.70
N ILE A 4 -12.94 25.37 -12.97
CA ILE A 4 -14.32 24.98 -13.29
C ILE A 4 -14.32 24.19 -14.60
N SER A 5 -13.54 24.64 -15.59
CA SER A 5 -13.36 23.91 -16.85
C SER A 5 -12.70 22.54 -16.63
N LEU A 6 -11.65 22.45 -15.80
CA LEU A 6 -11.03 21.17 -15.46
C LEU A 6 -12.00 20.22 -14.76
N ALA A 7 -12.79 20.73 -13.81
CA ALA A 7 -13.80 19.94 -13.12
C ALA A 7 -14.89 19.44 -14.09
N ALA A 8 -15.35 20.29 -15.00
CA ALA A 8 -16.30 19.90 -16.03
C ALA A 8 -15.75 18.79 -16.93
N ILE A 9 -14.48 18.88 -17.36
CA ILE A 9 -13.81 17.83 -18.16
C ILE A 9 -13.76 16.51 -17.40
N THR A 10 -13.37 16.54 -16.11
CA THR A 10 -13.33 15.34 -15.27
C THR A 10 -14.72 14.73 -15.08
N ILE A 11 -15.75 15.54 -14.88
CA ILE A 11 -17.14 15.07 -14.77
C ILE A 11 -17.60 14.43 -16.07
N ILE A 12 -17.34 15.06 -17.22
CA ILE A 12 -17.67 14.52 -18.55
C ILE A 12 -16.97 13.17 -18.77
N TYR A 13 -15.70 13.05 -18.38
CA TYR A 13 -14.99 11.77 -18.44
C TYR A 13 -15.71 10.71 -17.60
N LEU A 14 -15.99 11.00 -16.32
CA LEU A 14 -16.62 10.04 -15.41
C LEU A 14 -18.02 9.60 -15.90
N THR A 15 -18.83 10.52 -16.41
CA THR A 15 -20.14 10.15 -16.96
C THR A 15 -20.03 9.38 -18.27
N SER A 16 -19.04 9.69 -19.12
CA SER A 16 -18.82 8.95 -20.37
C SER A 16 -18.43 7.48 -20.16
N LEU A 17 -17.87 7.13 -18.98
CA LEU A 17 -17.59 5.74 -18.63
C LEU A 17 -18.86 4.88 -18.63
N GLU A 18 -19.99 5.43 -18.17
CA GLU A 18 -21.28 4.74 -18.12
C GLU A 18 -21.93 4.60 -19.51
N VAL A 19 -21.63 5.54 -20.43
CA VAL A 19 -22.25 5.61 -21.76
C VAL A 19 -21.45 4.89 -22.85
N GLY A 20 -20.33 4.26 -22.49
CA GLY A 20 -19.58 3.35 -23.38
C GLY A 20 -18.07 3.54 -23.41
N LEU A 21 -17.52 4.60 -22.79
CA LEU A 21 -16.06 4.77 -22.73
C LEU A 21 -15.40 3.61 -21.98
N ARG A 22 -16.04 3.03 -20.95
CA ARG A 22 -15.53 1.84 -20.26
C ARG A 22 -15.41 0.64 -21.22
N ASN A 23 -16.42 0.43 -22.07
CA ASN A 23 -16.40 -0.65 -23.06
C ASN A 23 -15.29 -0.44 -24.10
N TYR A 24 -15.07 0.80 -24.53
CA TYR A 24 -13.95 1.15 -25.38
C TYR A 24 -12.59 0.89 -24.71
N LEU A 25 -12.42 1.27 -23.44
CA LEU A 25 -11.19 0.96 -22.71
C LEU A 25 -10.95 -0.55 -22.61
N ILE A 26 -11.99 -1.34 -22.39
CA ILE A 26 -11.90 -2.81 -22.37
C ILE A 26 -11.52 -3.35 -23.74
N SER A 27 -12.09 -2.82 -24.84
CA SER A 27 -11.84 -3.34 -26.19
C SER A 27 -10.42 -3.09 -26.68
N ILE A 28 -9.77 -2.02 -26.22
CA ILE A 28 -8.37 -1.73 -26.57
C ILE A 28 -7.36 -2.42 -25.66
N ALA A 29 -7.76 -2.94 -24.49
CA ALA A 29 -6.87 -3.56 -23.52
C ALA A 29 -6.01 -4.71 -24.11
N PRO A 30 -6.54 -5.60 -24.97
CA PRO A 30 -5.75 -6.66 -25.60
C PRO A 30 -4.59 -6.14 -26.45
N ASN A 31 -4.72 -4.96 -27.07
CA ASN A 31 -3.67 -4.36 -27.91
C ASN A 31 -2.43 -3.97 -27.09
N TYR A 32 -2.58 -3.81 -25.78
CA TYR A 32 -1.51 -3.45 -24.85
C TYR A 32 -1.07 -4.64 -23.98
N HIS A 33 -1.52 -5.87 -24.30
CA HIS A 33 -1.23 -7.08 -23.53
C HIS A 33 -1.62 -6.98 -22.04
N VAL A 34 -2.70 -6.24 -21.75
CA VAL A 34 -3.26 -6.12 -20.41
C VAL A 34 -3.71 -7.49 -19.92
N GLN A 35 -3.31 -7.84 -18.69
CA GLN A 35 -3.62 -9.11 -18.04
C GLN A 35 -4.82 -8.97 -17.10
N LEU A 36 -4.95 -7.85 -16.38
CA LEU A 36 -6.07 -7.56 -15.48
C LEU A 36 -6.90 -6.37 -15.97
N ILE A 37 -8.06 -6.67 -16.58
CA ILE A 37 -8.96 -5.68 -17.19
C ILE A 37 -9.52 -4.69 -16.17
N TYR A 38 -9.89 -5.15 -14.97
CA TYR A 38 -10.43 -4.25 -13.95
C TYR A 38 -9.40 -3.21 -13.51
N SER A 39 -8.18 -3.65 -13.20
CA SER A 39 -7.06 -2.76 -12.86
C SER A 39 -6.77 -1.77 -13.99
N TRP A 40 -6.82 -2.22 -15.24
CA TRP A 40 -6.69 -1.35 -16.41
C TRP A 40 -7.77 -0.27 -16.49
N THR A 41 -9.04 -0.63 -16.32
CA THR A 41 -10.12 0.37 -16.38
C THR A 41 -10.03 1.38 -15.25
N TRP A 42 -9.75 0.94 -14.02
CA TRP A 42 -9.63 1.83 -12.87
C TRP A 42 -8.38 2.69 -12.91
N MET A 43 -7.28 2.19 -13.49
CA MET A 43 -6.04 2.94 -13.67
C MET A 43 -6.32 4.27 -14.37
N TRP A 44 -7.12 4.25 -15.45
CA TRP A 44 -7.48 5.46 -16.18
C TRP A 44 -8.29 6.44 -15.35
N ASP A 45 -9.24 5.96 -14.53
CA ASP A 45 -10.02 6.78 -13.61
C ASP A 45 -9.08 7.56 -12.67
N PHE A 46 -8.08 6.87 -12.10
CA PHE A 46 -7.09 7.48 -11.22
C PHE A 46 -6.09 8.39 -11.95
N ILE A 47 -5.72 8.10 -13.20
CA ILE A 47 -4.89 8.99 -14.03
C ILE A 47 -5.60 10.32 -14.28
N VAL A 48 -6.87 10.29 -14.68
CA VAL A 48 -7.66 11.50 -14.94
C VAL A 48 -7.83 12.31 -13.66
N MET A 49 -8.12 11.64 -12.54
CA MET A 49 -8.19 12.30 -11.23
C MET A 49 -6.85 12.88 -10.79
N ALA A 50 -5.73 12.20 -11.05
CA ALA A 50 -4.39 12.71 -10.75
C ALA A 50 -4.08 13.98 -11.55
N ILE A 51 -4.37 13.98 -12.85
CA ILE A 51 -4.21 15.17 -13.71
C ILE A 51 -5.05 16.32 -13.17
N PHE A 52 -6.33 16.06 -12.85
CA PHE A 52 -7.22 17.07 -12.28
C PHE A 52 -6.68 17.67 -10.98
N PHE A 53 -6.24 16.83 -10.02
CA PHE A 53 -5.71 17.31 -8.75
C PHE A 53 -4.40 18.09 -8.93
N VAL A 54 -3.43 17.57 -9.69
CA VAL A 54 -2.14 18.24 -9.90
C VAL A 54 -2.34 19.57 -10.62
N ALA A 55 -3.17 19.61 -11.68
CA ALA A 55 -3.44 20.82 -12.44
C ALA A 55 -4.16 21.86 -11.58
N SER A 56 -5.23 21.47 -10.88
CA SER A 56 -6.00 22.38 -10.02
C SER A 56 -5.13 22.94 -8.89
N MET A 57 -4.33 22.10 -8.23
CA MET A 57 -3.44 22.53 -7.16
C MET A 57 -2.31 23.45 -7.66
N THR A 58 -1.79 23.18 -8.86
CA THR A 58 -0.78 24.04 -9.51
C THR A 58 -1.36 25.41 -9.88
N ILE A 59 -2.60 25.46 -10.37
CA ILE A 59 -3.28 26.73 -10.68
C ILE A 59 -3.56 27.53 -9.40
N LEU A 60 -4.04 26.88 -8.33
CA LEU A 60 -4.42 27.55 -7.09
C LEU A 60 -3.24 28.05 -6.27
N PHE A 61 -2.17 27.25 -6.17
CA PHE A 61 -1.09 27.49 -5.20
C PHE A 61 0.30 27.60 -5.83
N GLY A 62 0.41 27.51 -7.17
CA GLY A 62 1.70 27.45 -7.85
C GLY A 62 2.56 26.31 -7.31
N LYS A 63 3.89 26.44 -7.33
CA LYS A 63 4.81 25.40 -6.80
C LYS A 63 4.62 25.09 -5.29
N ARG A 64 3.89 25.92 -4.55
CA ARG A 64 3.71 25.74 -3.09
C ARG A 64 2.73 24.62 -2.75
N TRP A 65 1.90 24.14 -3.70
CA TRP A 65 0.93 23.08 -3.42
C TRP A 65 1.56 21.81 -2.85
N ILE A 66 2.79 21.47 -3.25
CA ILE A 66 3.52 20.29 -2.79
C ILE A 66 3.68 20.29 -1.27
N ARG A 67 3.69 21.47 -0.63
CA ARG A 67 3.78 21.60 0.82
C ARG A 67 2.41 21.77 1.49
N ILE A 68 1.44 22.35 0.78
CA ILE A 68 0.13 22.72 1.32
C ILE A 68 -0.84 21.54 1.28
N SER A 69 -0.96 20.88 0.12
CA SER A 69 -1.94 19.81 -0.13
C SER A 69 -1.39 18.71 -1.05
N PRO A 70 -0.32 18.00 -0.65
CA PRO A 70 0.25 16.93 -1.48
C PRO A 70 -0.55 15.62 -1.42
N ALA A 71 -1.39 15.42 -0.41
CA ALA A 71 -2.03 14.13 -0.13
C ALA A 71 -2.93 13.63 -1.28
N GLY A 72 -3.78 14.51 -1.84
CA GLY A 72 -4.66 14.16 -2.96
C GLY A 72 -3.90 13.69 -4.20
N PRO A 73 -2.98 14.51 -4.75
CA PRO A 73 -2.11 14.10 -5.85
C PRO A 73 -1.29 12.84 -5.59
N ILE A 74 -0.72 12.69 -4.39
CA ILE A 74 0.08 11.49 -4.04
C ILE A 74 -0.79 10.24 -4.04
N TYR A 75 -1.99 10.33 -3.48
CA TYR A 75 -2.93 9.21 -3.45
C TYR A 75 -3.34 8.80 -4.87
N THR A 76 -3.80 9.74 -5.70
CA THR A 76 -4.30 9.39 -7.04
C THR A 76 -3.20 8.91 -7.97
N VAL A 77 -2.02 9.54 -7.95
CA VAL A 77 -0.85 9.07 -8.71
C VAL A 77 -0.39 7.70 -8.20
N GLY A 78 -0.33 7.53 -6.88
CA GLY A 78 0.05 6.26 -6.26
C GLY A 78 -0.85 5.10 -6.66
N THR A 79 -2.17 5.30 -6.58
CA THR A 79 -3.15 4.29 -6.98
C THR A 79 -3.10 4.02 -8.48
N ALA A 80 -2.90 5.04 -9.32
CA ALA A 80 -2.70 4.84 -10.76
C ALA A 80 -1.48 3.96 -11.05
N ILE A 81 -0.35 4.17 -10.33
CA ILE A 81 0.85 3.34 -10.46
C ILE A 81 0.56 1.89 -10.04
N ILE A 82 -0.08 1.68 -8.89
CA ILE A 82 -0.44 0.35 -8.38
C ILE A 82 -1.33 -0.39 -9.39
N LEU A 83 -2.40 0.27 -9.86
CA LEU A 83 -3.33 -0.32 -10.81
C LEU A 83 -2.67 -0.59 -12.17
N SER A 84 -1.71 0.24 -12.57
CA SER A 84 -0.87 -0.01 -13.75
C SER A 84 -0.01 -1.27 -13.57
N LEU A 85 0.67 -1.40 -12.43
CA LEU A 85 1.45 -2.59 -12.13
C LEU A 85 0.58 -3.85 -12.12
N ASP A 86 -0.61 -3.79 -11.53
CA ASP A 86 -1.56 -4.92 -11.54
C ASP A 86 -2.09 -5.22 -12.95
N ALA A 87 -2.39 -4.19 -13.76
CA ALA A 87 -2.92 -4.36 -15.11
C ALA A 87 -1.93 -5.06 -16.04
N PHE A 88 -0.65 -4.71 -15.97
CA PHE A 88 0.38 -5.18 -16.88
C PHE A 88 1.23 -6.33 -16.33
N PHE A 89 1.43 -6.37 -15.02
CA PHE A 89 2.36 -7.29 -14.35
C PHE A 89 1.73 -7.94 -13.10
N PRO A 90 0.59 -8.64 -13.25
CA PRO A 90 -0.05 -9.27 -12.10
C PRO A 90 0.74 -10.46 -11.56
N TYR A 91 0.37 -10.90 -10.36
CA TYR A 91 0.85 -12.14 -9.75
C TYR A 91 2.36 -12.20 -9.54
N ASP A 92 3.11 -13.02 -10.27
CA ASP A 92 4.55 -13.23 -10.13
C ASP A 92 5.37 -12.65 -11.30
N THR A 93 4.70 -11.99 -12.26
CA THR A 93 5.34 -11.54 -13.51
C THR A 93 6.29 -10.35 -13.33
N LEU A 94 6.18 -9.62 -12.22
CA LEU A 94 7.06 -8.49 -11.88
C LEU A 94 8.33 -8.97 -11.15
N GLY A 95 9.25 -9.53 -11.93
CA GLY A 95 10.45 -10.27 -11.44
C GLY A 95 11.21 -9.61 -10.26
N PRO A 96 11.57 -8.31 -10.32
CA PRO A 96 12.29 -7.68 -9.21
C PRO A 96 11.50 -7.61 -7.90
N LEU A 97 10.18 -7.43 -7.96
CA LEU A 97 9.32 -7.38 -6.76
C LEU A 97 9.00 -8.79 -6.25
N GLN A 98 8.96 -9.79 -7.14
CA GLN A 98 8.79 -11.18 -6.76
C GLN A 98 10.02 -11.76 -6.04
N TYR A 99 11.21 -11.18 -6.25
CA TYR A 99 12.47 -11.63 -5.63
C TYR A 99 12.43 -11.70 -4.10
N VAL A 100 11.70 -10.80 -3.44
CA VAL A 100 11.63 -10.78 -1.97
C VAL A 100 10.70 -11.85 -1.39
N VAL A 101 9.77 -12.37 -2.20
CA VAL A 101 8.68 -13.25 -1.75
C VAL A 101 9.20 -14.58 -1.20
N PRO A 102 10.12 -15.31 -1.85
CA PRO A 102 10.62 -16.58 -1.34
C PRO A 102 11.23 -16.47 0.07
N TYR A 103 11.88 -15.34 0.39
CA TYR A 103 12.45 -15.13 1.72
C TYR A 103 11.38 -15.01 2.80
N LEU A 104 10.29 -14.28 2.52
CA LEU A 104 9.17 -14.14 3.45
C LEU A 104 8.41 -15.46 3.64
N VAL A 105 8.21 -16.20 2.56
CA VAL A 105 7.57 -17.53 2.58
C VAL A 105 8.43 -18.51 3.39
N LYS A 106 9.74 -18.57 3.13
CA LYS A 106 10.66 -19.43 3.88
C LYS A 106 10.70 -19.08 5.38
N PHE A 107 10.71 -17.78 5.71
CA PHE A 107 10.68 -17.35 7.10
C PHE A 107 9.38 -17.77 7.80
N ASN A 108 8.24 -17.63 7.14
CA ASN A 108 6.95 -18.07 7.69
C ASN A 108 6.89 -19.60 7.87
N ALA A 109 7.37 -20.40 6.91
CA ALA A 109 7.45 -21.84 7.05
C ALA A 109 8.33 -22.27 8.24
N TYR A 110 9.46 -21.56 8.44
CA TYR A 110 10.30 -21.73 9.62
C TYR A 110 9.53 -21.43 10.92
N LEU A 111 8.82 -20.30 11.00
CA LEU A 111 8.03 -19.94 12.19
C LEU A 111 6.99 -20.99 12.53
N ILE A 112 6.25 -21.50 11.54
CA ILE A 112 5.23 -22.54 11.73
C ILE A 112 5.84 -23.81 12.33
N THR A 113 6.96 -24.25 11.77
CA THR A 113 7.64 -25.49 12.17
C THR A 113 8.29 -25.33 13.55
N ALA A 114 8.96 -24.20 13.80
CA ALA A 114 9.60 -23.88 15.08
C ALA A 114 8.60 -23.79 16.24
N LEU A 115 7.38 -23.30 15.96
CA LEU A 115 6.28 -23.21 16.93
C LEU A 115 5.44 -24.48 17.04
N HIS A 116 5.79 -25.56 16.32
CA HIS A 116 5.07 -26.83 16.31
C HIS A 116 3.58 -26.70 15.94
N LEU A 117 3.25 -25.77 15.05
CA LEU A 117 1.85 -25.48 14.66
C LEU A 117 1.34 -26.40 13.54
N GLY A 118 2.25 -27.03 12.81
CA GLY A 118 2.01 -27.96 11.71
C GLY A 118 3.32 -28.24 10.97
N ILE A 119 3.23 -28.96 9.85
CA ILE A 119 4.38 -29.15 8.96
C ILE A 119 4.30 -28.10 7.85
N ALA A 120 5.36 -27.30 7.70
CA ALA A 120 5.45 -26.31 6.63
C ALA A 120 6.79 -26.40 5.91
N THR A 121 6.75 -26.48 4.58
CA THR A 121 7.94 -26.42 3.72
C THR A 121 7.74 -25.38 2.64
N ALA A 122 8.78 -24.61 2.33
CA ALA A 122 8.72 -23.56 1.32
C ALA A 122 9.57 -23.92 0.10
N HIS A 123 9.02 -23.73 -1.09
CA HIS A 123 9.74 -23.84 -2.35
C HIS A 123 9.37 -22.66 -3.25
N SER A 124 10.37 -21.83 -3.60
CA SER A 124 10.15 -20.56 -4.31
C SER A 124 9.09 -19.71 -3.58
N ASN A 125 7.99 -19.36 -4.23
CA ASN A 125 6.88 -18.59 -3.70
C ASN A 125 5.70 -19.43 -3.19
N ILE A 126 5.87 -20.75 -3.09
CA ILE A 126 4.83 -21.68 -2.62
C ILE A 126 5.21 -22.21 -1.24
N MET A 127 4.25 -22.20 -0.32
CA MET A 127 4.32 -22.87 0.97
C MET A 127 3.42 -24.10 0.99
N PHE A 128 4.01 -25.27 1.16
CA PHE A 128 3.27 -26.50 1.40
C PHE A 128 3.01 -26.62 2.90
N LEU A 129 1.72 -26.67 3.24
CA LEU A 129 1.20 -26.73 4.60
C LEU A 129 0.51 -28.08 4.80
N SER A 130 0.78 -28.73 5.92
CA SER A 130 0.07 -29.94 6.33
C SER A 130 -0.32 -29.82 7.80
N GLY A 131 -1.64 -29.83 8.03
CA GLY A 131 -2.27 -29.63 9.34
C GLY A 131 -3.44 -30.57 9.57
N SER A 132 -4.32 -30.22 10.50
CA SER A 132 -5.44 -31.10 10.93
C SER A 132 -6.51 -31.30 9.85
N HIS A 133 -6.55 -30.44 8.83
CA HIS A 133 -7.54 -30.45 7.76
C HIS A 133 -6.96 -30.93 6.41
N GLY A 134 -5.76 -31.51 6.42
CA GLY A 134 -5.08 -32.04 5.24
C GLY A 134 -4.00 -31.11 4.65
N PRO A 135 -3.42 -31.50 3.51
CA PRO A 135 -2.40 -30.71 2.83
C PRO A 135 -3.00 -29.55 2.03
N PHE A 136 -2.25 -28.45 1.94
CA PHE A 136 -2.62 -27.26 1.15
C PHE A 136 -1.36 -26.57 0.62
N ALA A 137 -1.40 -26.09 -0.62
CA ALA A 137 -0.31 -25.33 -1.23
C ALA A 137 -0.68 -23.85 -1.30
N LEU A 138 -0.07 -23.04 -0.44
CA LEU A 138 -0.28 -21.60 -0.40
C LEU A 138 0.73 -20.90 -1.32
N GLN A 139 0.28 -20.44 -2.47
CA GLN A 139 1.10 -19.63 -3.38
C GLN A 139 1.01 -18.15 -2.98
N VAL A 140 2.16 -17.50 -2.82
CA VAL A 140 2.27 -16.10 -2.42
C VAL A 140 2.81 -15.28 -3.58
N PHE A 141 2.10 -14.21 -3.94
CA PHE A 141 2.51 -13.26 -4.98
C PHE A 141 3.05 -11.97 -4.35
N TRP A 142 3.82 -11.17 -5.10
CA TRP A 142 4.38 -9.91 -4.60
C TRP A 142 3.34 -8.97 -3.96
N PRO A 143 2.09 -8.84 -4.48
CA PRO A 143 1.10 -7.97 -3.84
C PRO A 143 0.73 -8.49 -2.44
N SER A 144 0.52 -9.80 -2.29
CA SER A 144 0.17 -10.46 -1.02
C SER A 144 1.36 -10.56 -0.06
N ALA A 145 2.58 -10.65 -0.59
CA ALA A 145 3.81 -10.62 0.19
C ALA A 145 4.10 -9.26 0.82
N GLY A 146 3.31 -8.24 0.46
CA GLY A 146 3.34 -6.95 1.12
C GLY A 146 4.06 -5.83 0.36
N VAL A 147 4.35 -6.03 -0.92
CA VAL A 147 4.92 -4.97 -1.74
C VAL A 147 3.87 -3.86 -1.97
N HIS A 148 2.60 -4.20 -2.15
CA HIS A 148 1.51 -3.23 -2.25
C HIS A 148 1.43 -2.37 -0.97
N SER A 149 1.47 -2.99 0.21
CA SER A 149 1.47 -2.25 1.48
C SER A 149 2.72 -1.39 1.68
N ILE A 150 3.90 -1.83 1.22
CA ILE A 150 5.13 -1.00 1.24
C ILE A 150 4.99 0.23 0.33
N ILE A 151 4.40 0.08 -0.87
CA ILE A 151 4.17 1.20 -1.79
C ILE A 151 3.21 2.21 -1.15
N ILE A 152 2.05 1.76 -0.66
CA ILE A 152 1.06 2.63 0.00
C ILE A 152 1.68 3.32 1.22
N TYR A 153 2.36 2.56 2.10
CA TYR A 153 3.06 3.11 3.25
C TYR A 153 4.04 4.20 2.83
N SER A 154 4.86 3.94 1.81
CA SER A 154 5.89 4.88 1.36
C SER A 154 5.27 6.18 0.88
N LEU A 155 4.20 6.11 0.09
CA LEU A 155 3.48 7.28 -0.42
C LEU A 155 2.86 8.11 0.71
N VAL A 156 2.11 7.45 1.60
CA VAL A 156 1.44 8.11 2.73
C VAL A 156 2.45 8.71 3.69
N MET A 157 3.50 7.96 4.03
CA MET A 157 4.54 8.42 4.95
C MET A 157 5.35 9.57 4.34
N MET A 158 5.71 9.52 3.05
CA MET A 158 6.38 10.65 2.40
C MET A 158 5.52 11.91 2.43
N ALA A 159 4.22 11.81 2.10
CA ALA A 159 3.29 12.93 2.17
C ALA A 159 3.22 13.53 3.58
N PHE A 160 3.09 12.66 4.59
CA PHE A 160 3.03 13.04 6.00
C PHE A 160 4.33 13.73 6.45
N LEU A 161 5.49 13.13 6.18
CA LEU A 161 6.79 13.68 6.57
C LEU A 161 7.10 14.97 5.82
N LEU A 162 6.70 15.15 4.56
CA LEU A 162 6.88 16.41 3.83
C LEU A 162 6.13 17.56 4.49
N LYS A 163 4.92 17.29 5.00
CA LYS A 163 4.09 18.27 5.69
C LYS A 163 4.66 18.65 7.07
N MET A 164 5.29 17.72 7.76
CA MET A 164 5.83 17.95 9.10
C MET A 164 7.18 18.69 9.10
N ASN A 165 7.35 19.61 10.05
CA ASN A 165 8.61 20.33 10.26
C ASN A 165 9.60 19.51 11.12
N ILE A 166 10.00 18.35 10.61
CA ILE A 166 10.99 17.46 11.25
C ILE A 166 12.36 17.60 10.53
N PRO A 167 13.50 17.54 11.24
CA PRO A 167 14.82 17.43 10.62
C PRO A 167 14.95 16.19 9.70
N PRO A 168 15.66 16.30 8.57
CA PRO A 168 15.74 15.22 7.57
C PRO A 168 16.21 13.86 8.12
N LYS A 169 17.17 13.84 9.05
CA LYS A 169 17.67 12.61 9.67
C LYS A 169 16.56 11.81 10.38
N ARG A 170 15.68 12.49 11.12
CA ARG A 170 14.56 11.84 11.81
C ARG A 170 13.47 11.39 10.84
N LYS A 171 13.22 12.17 9.77
CA LYS A 171 12.31 11.75 8.68
C LYS A 171 12.77 10.43 8.08
N ALA A 172 14.05 10.31 7.73
CA ALA A 172 14.62 9.08 7.21
C ALA A 172 14.48 7.92 8.21
N MET A 173 14.76 8.16 9.49
CA MET A 173 14.61 7.15 10.54
C MET A 173 13.16 6.65 10.68
N TYR A 174 12.17 7.55 10.77
CA TYR A 174 10.76 7.14 10.82
C TYR A 174 10.33 6.40 9.56
N PHE A 175 10.81 6.85 8.39
CA PHE A 175 10.53 6.18 7.14
C PHE A 175 11.03 4.72 7.16
N VAL A 176 12.30 4.50 7.51
CA VAL A 176 12.90 3.16 7.59
C VAL A 176 12.21 2.29 8.64
N LEU A 177 11.93 2.83 9.83
CA LEU A 177 11.25 2.09 10.90
C LEU A 177 9.86 1.62 10.46
N GLY A 178 9.10 2.46 9.75
CA GLY A 178 7.79 2.02 9.27
C GLY A 178 7.87 1.07 8.07
N VAL A 179 8.92 1.10 7.24
CA VAL A 179 9.15 0.03 6.24
C VAL A 179 9.38 -1.30 6.96
N ILE A 180 10.25 -1.33 7.98
CA ILE A 180 10.52 -2.54 8.77
C ILE A 180 9.24 -3.05 9.43
N GLY A 181 8.46 -2.18 10.06
CA GLY A 181 7.21 -2.59 10.68
C GLY A 181 6.15 -3.04 9.66
N THR A 182 6.11 -2.45 8.47
CA THR A 182 5.24 -2.91 7.38
C THR A 182 5.63 -4.32 6.93
N ILE A 183 6.92 -4.61 6.75
CA ILE A 183 7.41 -5.98 6.50
C ILE A 183 6.98 -6.93 7.62
N GLY A 184 7.12 -6.51 8.89
CA GLY A 184 6.68 -7.29 10.05
C GLY A 184 5.19 -7.65 10.01
N VAL A 185 4.32 -6.68 9.71
CA VAL A 185 2.87 -6.91 9.55
C VAL A 185 2.58 -7.85 8.39
N ASN A 186 3.31 -7.73 7.28
CA ASN A 186 3.16 -8.62 6.14
C ASN A 186 3.60 -10.07 6.47
N VAL A 187 4.63 -10.25 7.29
CA VAL A 187 5.00 -11.56 7.83
C VAL A 187 3.86 -12.11 8.68
N ILE A 188 3.31 -11.32 9.60
CA ILE A 188 2.16 -11.73 10.44
C ILE A 188 0.96 -12.10 9.55
N ARG A 189 0.72 -11.37 8.46
CA ARG A 189 -0.35 -11.69 7.50
C ARG A 189 -0.17 -13.06 6.88
N ILE A 190 1.00 -13.36 6.29
CA ILE A 190 1.29 -14.68 5.70
C ILE A 190 1.18 -15.77 6.78
N PHE A 191 1.66 -15.49 7.99
CA PHE A 191 1.56 -16.41 9.12
C PHE A 191 0.10 -16.72 9.47
N SER A 192 -0.75 -15.69 9.60
CA SER A 192 -2.18 -15.85 9.88
C SER A 192 -2.92 -16.62 8.79
N LEU A 193 -2.61 -16.36 7.51
CA LEU A 193 -3.15 -17.15 6.39
C LEU A 193 -2.75 -18.62 6.50
N SER A 194 -1.50 -18.88 6.88
CA SER A 194 -1.02 -20.24 7.08
C SER A 194 -1.70 -20.92 8.28
N LEU A 195 -1.93 -20.20 9.38
CA LEU A 195 -2.66 -20.73 10.54
C LEU A 195 -4.11 -21.07 10.21
N PHE A 196 -4.78 -20.23 9.43
CA PHE A 196 -6.13 -20.51 8.95
C PHE A 196 -6.18 -21.86 8.23
N VAL A 197 -5.26 -22.07 7.28
CA VAL A 197 -5.16 -23.33 6.54
C VAL A 197 -4.84 -24.52 7.45
N LEU A 198 -3.91 -24.35 8.40
CA LEU A 198 -3.47 -25.43 9.28
C LEU A 198 -4.52 -25.84 10.33
N LYS A 199 -5.36 -24.91 10.78
CA LYS A 199 -6.21 -25.08 11.98
C LYS A 199 -7.70 -24.88 11.75
N VAL A 200 -8.12 -24.26 10.64
CA VAL A 200 -9.52 -23.89 10.41
C VAL A 200 -10.10 -24.64 9.21
N SER A 201 -9.57 -24.41 8.00
CA SER A 201 -10.13 -24.99 6.78
C SER A 201 -9.10 -25.03 5.66
N THR A 202 -9.11 -26.11 4.88
CA THR A 202 -8.40 -26.25 3.61
C THR A 202 -9.34 -26.00 2.41
N ASN A 203 -10.60 -25.61 2.66
CA ASN A 203 -11.53 -25.23 1.62
C ASN A 203 -11.11 -23.90 0.97
N VAL A 204 -10.99 -23.89 -0.36
CA VAL A 204 -10.53 -22.73 -1.13
C VAL A 204 -11.46 -21.51 -0.95
N SER A 205 -12.78 -21.73 -0.92
CA SER A 205 -13.77 -20.63 -0.76
C SER A 205 -13.64 -19.94 0.60
N ASP A 206 -13.48 -20.73 1.67
CA ASP A 206 -13.28 -20.18 3.02
C ASP A 206 -11.95 -19.43 3.11
N PHE A 207 -10.90 -19.99 2.50
CA PHE A 207 -9.58 -19.37 2.44
C PHE A 207 -9.61 -18.03 1.69
N GLU A 208 -10.22 -17.95 0.51
CA GLU A 208 -10.32 -16.71 -0.27
C GLU A 208 -11.12 -15.64 0.48
N SER A 209 -12.21 -16.05 1.16
CA SER A 209 -12.99 -15.15 2.01
C SER A 209 -12.14 -14.57 3.14
N PHE A 210 -11.34 -15.40 3.82
CA PHE A 210 -10.42 -14.93 4.86
C PHE A 210 -9.27 -14.09 4.29
N HIS A 211 -8.71 -14.47 3.14
CA HIS A 211 -7.61 -13.78 2.48
C HIS A 211 -7.98 -12.35 2.09
N SER A 212 -9.15 -12.17 1.47
CA SER A 212 -9.64 -10.83 1.08
C SER A 212 -9.70 -9.86 2.27
N VAL A 213 -10.16 -10.34 3.44
CA VAL A 213 -10.27 -9.53 4.66
C VAL A 213 -8.91 -9.31 5.33
N ALA A 214 -8.09 -10.36 5.45
CA ALA A 214 -6.80 -10.30 6.14
C ALA A 214 -5.83 -9.30 5.48
N GLY A 215 -5.92 -9.14 4.14
CA GLY A 215 -5.09 -8.20 3.40
C GLY A 215 -5.32 -6.73 3.78
N GLU A 216 -6.58 -6.32 3.93
CA GLU A 216 -6.94 -4.92 4.20
C GLU A 216 -6.91 -4.61 5.70
N VAL A 217 -7.37 -5.55 6.55
CA VAL A 217 -7.56 -5.32 7.97
C VAL A 217 -6.24 -5.24 8.76
N MET A 218 -5.17 -5.92 8.33
CA MET A 218 -3.91 -5.92 9.11
C MET A 218 -3.03 -4.70 8.84
N PHE A 219 -3.03 -4.20 7.59
CA PHE A 219 -2.15 -3.10 7.20
C PHE A 219 -2.66 -1.72 7.65
N LEU A 220 -3.95 -1.43 7.47
CA LEU A 220 -4.51 -0.11 7.74
C LEU A 220 -4.37 0.31 9.22
N PRO A 221 -4.69 -0.54 10.22
CA PRO A 221 -4.49 -0.20 11.62
C PRO A 221 -3.03 0.04 11.95
N TRP A 222 -2.12 -0.77 11.42
CA TRP A 222 -0.68 -0.57 11.60
C TRP A 222 -0.23 0.81 11.09
N LEU A 223 -0.58 1.15 9.85
CA LEU A 223 -0.24 2.45 9.25
C LEU A 223 -0.77 3.59 10.12
N PHE A 224 -2.03 3.52 10.54
CA PHE A 224 -2.65 4.54 11.38
C PHE A 224 -1.96 4.67 12.74
N ILE A 225 -1.72 3.56 13.44
CA ILE A 225 -1.03 3.53 14.73
C ILE A 225 0.38 4.13 14.58
N PHE A 226 1.11 3.76 13.53
CA PHE A 226 2.46 4.26 13.33
C PHE A 226 2.49 5.78 13.09
N LEU A 227 1.58 6.31 12.27
CA LEU A 227 1.45 7.76 12.05
C LEU A 227 1.10 8.49 13.35
N LEU A 228 0.21 7.94 14.18
CA LEU A 228 -0.13 8.49 15.49
C LEU A 228 1.07 8.49 16.43
N VAL A 229 1.84 7.41 16.47
CA VAL A 229 3.06 7.30 17.29
C VAL A 229 4.08 8.36 16.89
N VAL A 230 4.36 8.51 15.59
CA VAL A 230 5.29 9.54 15.09
C VAL A 230 4.79 10.94 15.43
N THR A 231 3.50 11.21 15.23
CA THR A 231 2.87 12.50 15.56
C THR A 231 2.99 12.80 17.05
N TYR A 232 2.69 11.83 17.91
CA TYR A 232 2.78 11.97 19.36
C TYR A 232 4.21 12.26 19.82
N ILE A 233 5.19 11.51 19.32
CA ILE A 233 6.61 11.69 19.67
C ILE A 233 7.10 13.08 19.26
N GLU A 234 6.80 13.52 18.04
CA GLU A 234 7.25 14.82 17.55
C GLU A 234 6.53 15.98 18.25
N THR A 235 5.24 15.84 18.54
CA THR A 235 4.47 16.84 19.31
C THR A 235 5.06 17.02 20.72
N ARG A 236 5.37 15.92 21.42
CA ARG A 236 6.02 15.96 22.74
C ARG A 236 7.39 16.64 22.67
N ARG A 237 8.18 16.36 21.62
CA ARG A 237 9.51 16.96 21.43
C ARG A 237 9.44 18.47 21.17
N LEU A 238 8.50 18.92 20.33
CA LEU A 238 8.31 20.35 20.06
C LEU A 238 7.96 21.11 21.33
N LYS A 239 7.00 20.61 22.12
CA LYS A 239 6.64 21.20 23.42
C LYS A 239 7.84 21.31 24.37
N LYS A 240 8.69 20.28 24.44
CA LYS A 240 9.89 20.31 25.29
C LYS A 240 10.89 21.38 24.85
N LEU A 241 11.09 21.53 23.53
CA LEU A 241 11.99 22.55 22.98
C LEU A 241 11.47 23.97 23.24
N GLU A 242 10.16 24.18 23.16
CA GLU A 242 9.53 25.47 23.46
C GLU A 242 9.71 25.86 24.94
N ILE A 243 9.50 24.92 25.87
CA ILE A 243 9.70 25.16 27.30
C ILE A 243 11.16 25.53 27.61
N THR A 244 12.12 24.75 27.11
CA THR A 244 13.56 25.02 27.34
C THR A 244 13.98 26.36 26.76
N LYS A 245 13.40 26.78 25.63
CA LYS A 245 13.67 28.10 25.05
C LYS A 245 13.14 29.22 25.96
N GLN A 246 11.92 29.09 26.47
CA GLN A 246 11.33 30.08 27.39
C GLN A 246 12.11 30.21 28.71
N GLU A 247 12.63 29.11 29.26
CA GLU A 247 13.47 29.13 30.46
C GLU A 247 14.79 29.88 30.22
N ASN A 248 15.44 29.64 29.08
CA ASN A 248 16.68 30.31 28.72
C ASN A 248 16.49 31.81 28.46
N ASP A 249 15.37 32.20 27.87
CA ASP A 249 15.04 33.62 27.60
C ASP A 249 14.68 34.38 28.90
N LYS A 250 14.15 33.71 29.93
CA LYS A 250 13.90 34.31 31.26
C LYS A 250 15.15 34.50 32.10
N ASN A 251 16.20 33.73 31.83
CA ASN A 251 17.47 33.76 32.59
C ASN A 251 18.53 34.68 31.94
N LYS A 252 18.18 35.40 30.89
CA LYS A 252 18.99 36.44 30.24
C LYS A 252 18.44 37.83 30.55
#